data_AF-A0A7K2QIG4-F1
#
_entry.id   AF-A0A7K2QIG4-F1
#
_cell.length_a   1.000
_cell.length_b   1.000
_cell.length_c   1.000
_cell.angle_alpha   90.00
_cell.angle_beta   90.00
_cell.angle_gamma   90.00
#
_symmetry.space_group_name_H-M   'P 1'
#
loop_
_entity.id
_entity.type
_entity.pdbx_description
1 polymer ?
#
loop_
_entity_poly.entity_id
_entity_poly.type
_entity_poly.pdbx_seq_one_letter_code
_entity_poly.pdbx_strand_id
1 'polypeptide(L)'
;RPALAADLPEALPAHGVLLAGAFAAGADPEDFFRDRVEEPQALRARIVLLRDRPAGGLTAAPAARELALSHDTAISELEPEEGGELEQIAELLAVTDFATAYLALATRGHG
;
A
#
# COMPACT_ATOMS: atom_id res chain seq x y z
N ARG A 1 6.92 11.06 -5.43
CA ARG A 1 5.50 11.02 -5.01
C ARG A 1 5.39 9.94 -3.92
N PRO A 2 4.73 10.20 -2.78
CA PRO A 2 4.68 9.25 -1.67
C PRO A 2 3.71 8.08 -1.89
N ALA A 3 2.75 8.22 -2.81
CA ALA A 3 1.78 7.19 -3.15
C ALA A 3 1.41 7.22 -4.65
N LEU A 4 0.98 6.06 -5.16
CA LEU A 4 0.45 5.85 -6.50
C LEU A 4 -0.89 5.12 -6.37
N ALA A 5 -1.93 5.62 -7.04
CA ALA A 5 -3.28 5.07 -6.98
C ALA A 5 -3.72 4.65 -8.39
N ALA A 6 -4.40 3.51 -8.47
CA ALA A 6 -5.02 2.97 -9.67
C ALA A 6 -6.11 1.96 -9.25
N ASP A 7 -7.09 1.76 -10.12
CA ASP A 7 -8.14 0.77 -9.90
C ASP A 7 -7.65 -0.65 -10.17
N LEU A 8 -8.36 -1.63 -9.63
CA LEU A 8 -8.15 -3.04 -9.95
C LEU A 8 -9.03 -3.46 -11.13
N PRO A 9 -8.52 -4.24 -12.10
CA PRO A 9 -7.23 -4.96 -12.07
C PRO A 9 -6.01 -4.19 -12.62
N GLU A 10 -6.17 -2.97 -13.14
CA GLU A 10 -5.13 -2.21 -13.86
C GLU A 10 -3.89 -1.90 -13.00
N ALA A 11 -4.08 -1.74 -11.69
CA ALA A 11 -2.99 -1.52 -10.74
C ALA A 11 -1.96 -2.66 -10.71
N LEU A 12 -2.36 -3.90 -11.02
CA LEU A 12 -1.50 -5.07 -10.94
C LEU A 12 -0.30 -4.96 -11.91
N PRO A 13 -0.49 -4.81 -13.23
CA PRO A 13 0.63 -4.58 -14.14
C PRO A 13 1.25 -3.18 -14.00
N ALA A 14 0.46 -2.16 -13.67
CA ALA A 14 0.96 -0.78 -13.62
C ALA A 14 1.95 -0.54 -12.47
N HIS A 15 1.72 -1.16 -11.31
CA HIS A 15 2.53 -0.97 -10.12
C HIS A 15 3.45 -2.15 -9.81
N GLY A 16 3.23 -3.32 -10.42
CA GLY A 16 4.00 -4.55 -10.13
C GLY A 16 5.52 -4.39 -10.25
N VAL A 17 6.01 -3.57 -11.19
CA VAL A 17 7.45 -3.30 -11.35
C VAL A 17 8.10 -2.69 -10.10
N LEU A 18 7.34 -1.94 -9.29
CA LEU A 18 7.84 -1.33 -8.05
C LEU A 18 8.17 -2.39 -6.99
N LEU A 19 7.48 -3.53 -7.04
CA LEU A 19 7.61 -4.64 -6.09
C LEU A 19 8.81 -5.55 -6.39
N ALA A 20 9.45 -5.36 -7.54
CA ALA A 20 10.68 -6.06 -7.93
C ALA A 20 11.91 -5.13 -7.96
N GLY A 21 11.73 -3.83 -7.70
CA GLY A 21 12.75 -2.79 -7.83
C GLY A 21 13.36 -2.36 -6.49
N ALA A 22 13.84 -1.12 -6.45
CA ALA A 22 14.51 -0.54 -5.27
C ALA A 22 13.65 -0.47 -3.99
N PHE A 23 12.33 -0.64 -4.11
CA PHE A 23 11.38 -0.64 -3.00
C PHE A 23 10.93 -2.05 -2.58
N ALA A 24 11.45 -3.10 -3.24
CA ALA A 24 11.11 -4.48 -2.95
C ALA A 24 11.62 -4.93 -1.58
N ALA A 25 10.90 -5.85 -0.94
CA ALA A 25 11.43 -6.56 0.21
C ALA A 25 12.67 -7.37 -0.23
N GLY A 26 13.79 -7.19 0.45
CA GLY A 26 15.04 -7.87 0.10
C GLY A 26 15.78 -7.29 -1.12
N ALA A 27 15.51 -6.04 -1.51
CA ALA A 27 16.30 -5.35 -2.55
C ALA A 27 17.82 -5.30 -2.22
N ASP A 28 18.18 -5.51 -0.96
CA ASP A 28 19.55 -5.60 -0.48
C ASP A 28 19.73 -6.92 0.32
N PRO A 29 20.46 -7.92 -0.22
CA PRO A 29 20.61 -9.23 0.43
C PRO A 29 21.43 -9.18 1.73
N GLU A 30 22.25 -8.13 1.91
CA GLU A 30 23.07 -7.94 3.11
C GLU A 30 22.31 -7.20 4.22
N ASP A 31 21.08 -6.74 3.95
CA ASP A 31 20.21 -6.01 4.88
C ASP A 31 20.05 -6.75 6.22
N PHE A 32 19.77 -8.06 6.18
CA PHE A 32 19.55 -8.88 7.37
C PHE A 32 20.76 -8.92 8.32
N PHE A 33 21.97 -8.74 7.81
CA PHE A 33 23.21 -8.78 8.58
C PHE A 33 23.72 -7.39 9.00
N ARG A 34 23.11 -6.31 8.50
CA ARG A 34 23.55 -4.95 8.82
C ARG A 34 23.01 -4.50 10.18
N ASP A 35 23.91 -3.93 10.96
CA ASP A 35 23.55 -3.21 12.18
C ASP A 35 23.03 -1.80 11.81
N ARG A 36 21.71 -1.65 11.79
CA ARG A 36 21.02 -0.44 11.33
C ARG A 36 20.66 0.55 12.42
N VAL A 37 21.25 0.43 13.61
CA VAL A 37 20.88 1.31 14.74
C VAL A 37 21.07 2.80 14.41
N GLU A 38 22.08 3.15 13.61
CA GLU A 38 22.36 4.53 13.19
C GLU A 38 22.00 4.82 11.73
N GLU A 39 21.55 3.82 10.96
CA GLU A 39 21.22 3.98 9.54
C GLU A 39 19.75 4.38 9.34
N PRO A 40 19.46 5.27 8.37
CA PRO A 40 18.09 5.55 7.97
C PRO A 40 17.38 4.27 7.48
N GLN A 41 16.13 4.08 7.91
CA GLN A 41 15.33 2.93 7.47
C GLN A 41 15.14 2.96 5.95
N ALA A 42 15.46 1.84 5.29
CA ALA A 42 15.23 1.67 3.87
C ALA A 42 13.75 1.85 3.51
N LEU A 43 13.48 2.62 2.45
CA LEU A 43 12.14 2.79 1.92
C LEU A 43 11.68 1.50 1.24
N ARG A 44 10.53 0.97 1.67
CA ARG A 44 9.91 -0.22 1.11
C ARG A 44 8.50 0.08 0.63
N ALA A 45 8.10 -0.52 -0.48
CA ALA A 45 6.74 -0.41 -0.98
C ALA A 45 5.77 -1.13 -0.03
N ARG A 46 4.59 -0.55 0.15
CA ARG A 46 3.46 -1.18 0.85
C ARG A 46 2.23 -1.09 -0.03
N ILE A 47 1.51 -2.20 -0.17
CA ILE A 47 0.22 -2.22 -0.87
C ILE A 47 -0.88 -1.86 0.12
N VAL A 48 -1.77 -0.96 -0.27
CA VAL A 48 -3.00 -0.64 0.48
C VAL A 48 -4.17 -0.91 -0.45
N LEU A 49 -5.01 -1.89 -0.12
CA LEU A 49 -6.26 -2.14 -0.82
C LEU A 49 -7.40 -1.41 -0.12
N LEU A 50 -8.05 -0.50 -0.85
CA LEU A 50 -9.27 0.15 -0.42
C LEU A 50 -10.43 -0.68 -0.95
N ARG A 51 -11.24 -1.26 -0.07
CA ARG A 51 -12.40 -2.06 -0.47
C ARG A 51 -13.66 -1.24 -0.24
N ASP A 52 -14.12 -0.63 -1.31
CA ASP A 52 -15.51 -0.21 -1.37
C ASP A 52 -16.35 -1.47 -1.59
N ARG A 53 -17.21 -1.86 -0.63
CA ARG A 53 -17.91 -3.16 -0.63
C ARG A 53 -18.91 -3.22 -1.79
N PRO A 54 -18.67 -3.98 -2.88
CA PRO A 54 -19.71 -4.24 -3.87
C PRO A 54 -20.41 -5.52 -3.44
N ALA A 55 -21.73 -5.48 -3.27
CA ALA A 55 -22.52 -6.67 -2.96
C ALA A 55 -22.27 -7.77 -4.02
N GLY A 56 -21.48 -8.80 -3.67
CA GLY A 56 -21.42 -10.09 -4.39
C GLY A 56 -20.71 -10.15 -5.75
N GLY A 57 -19.93 -9.15 -6.16
CA GLY A 57 -19.22 -9.12 -7.45
C GLY A 57 -17.85 -9.83 -7.47
N LEU A 58 -17.39 -10.24 -8.66
CA LEU A 58 -16.00 -10.68 -8.87
C LEU A 58 -15.06 -9.48 -8.69
N THR A 59 -14.07 -9.62 -7.83
CA THR A 59 -13.04 -8.60 -7.55
C THR A 59 -11.66 -9.17 -7.83
N ALA A 60 -10.73 -8.34 -8.30
CA ALA A 60 -9.33 -8.72 -8.46
C ALA A 60 -8.51 -8.58 -7.14
N ALA A 61 -9.16 -8.34 -6.00
CA ALA A 61 -8.50 -8.29 -4.69
C ALA A 61 -7.70 -9.58 -4.35
N PRO A 62 -8.16 -10.81 -4.67
CA PRO A 62 -7.35 -12.01 -4.47
C PRO A 62 -6.05 -11.99 -5.28
N ALA A 63 -6.09 -11.55 -6.54
CA ALA A 63 -4.90 -11.43 -7.38
C ALA A 63 -3.91 -10.38 -6.84
N ALA A 64 -4.40 -9.31 -6.23
CA ALA A 64 -3.55 -8.33 -5.54
C ALA A 64 -2.86 -8.92 -4.30
N ARG A 65 -3.55 -9.77 -3.53
CA ARG A 65 -2.98 -10.49 -2.38
C ARG A 65 -1.91 -11.49 -2.83
N GLU A 66 -2.18 -12.24 -3.89
CA GLU A 66 -1.21 -13.17 -4.49
C GLU A 66 0.04 -12.43 -4.99
N LEU A 67 -0.14 -11.29 -5.67
CA LEU A 67 0.97 -10.46 -6.11
C LEU A 67 1.81 -9.98 -4.91
N ALA A 68 1.17 -9.45 -3.87
CA ALA A 68 1.84 -9.01 -2.66
C ALA A 68 2.67 -10.14 -2.02
N LEU A 69 2.09 -11.33 -1.88
CA LEU A 69 2.75 -12.51 -1.33
C LEU A 69 3.95 -12.94 -2.18
N SER A 70 3.80 -12.98 -3.51
CA SER A 70 4.87 -13.39 -4.43
C SER A 70 6.10 -12.47 -4.39
N HIS A 71 5.92 -11.23 -3.95
CA HIS A 71 6.96 -10.21 -3.83
C HIS A 71 7.36 -9.91 -2.37
N ASP A 72 6.90 -10.71 -1.41
CA ASP A 72 7.09 -10.47 0.04
C ASP A 72 6.76 -9.02 0.46
N THR A 73 5.77 -8.42 -0.22
CA THR A 73 5.38 -7.03 -0.01
C THR A 73 4.25 -6.97 1.00
N ALA A 74 4.42 -6.15 2.04
CA ALA A 74 3.39 -5.98 3.05
C ALA A 74 2.12 -5.36 2.47
N ILE A 75 0.96 -5.88 2.91
CA ILE A 75 -0.37 -5.44 2.47
C ILE A 75 -1.21 -4.98 3.67
N SER A 76 -1.95 -3.89 3.48
CA SER A 76 -3.05 -3.44 4.35
C SER A 76 -4.34 -3.46 3.55
N GLU A 77 -5.43 -3.91 4.16
CA GLU A 77 -6.76 -3.82 3.58
C GLU A 77 -7.63 -2.94 4.45
N LEU A 78 -8.23 -1.92 3.85
CA LEU A 78 -9.16 -1.01 4.50
C LEU A 78 -10.55 -1.36 4.00
N GLU A 79 -11.37 -1.85 4.92
CA GLU A 79 -12.79 -2.13 4.71
C GLU A 79 -13.57 -1.19 5.63
N PRO A 80 -14.55 -0.45 5.12
CA PRO A 80 -15.37 0.43 5.94
C PRO A 80 -16.34 -0.39 6.79
N GLU A 81 -16.71 0.18 7.93
CA GLU A 81 -17.69 -0.42 8.84
C GLU A 81 -19.07 -0.56 8.16
N GLU A 82 -19.95 -1.38 8.74
CA GLU A 82 -21.33 -1.49 8.26
C GLU A 82 -22.07 -0.15 8.34
N GLY A 83 -22.68 0.25 7.22
CA GLY A 83 -23.38 1.53 7.10
C GLY A 83 -23.93 1.76 5.70
N GLY A 84 -24.46 2.96 5.46
CA GLY A 84 -24.87 3.38 4.12
C GLY A 84 -23.68 3.54 3.17
N GLU A 85 -23.92 3.48 1.86
CA GLU A 85 -22.87 3.66 0.82
C GLU A 85 -22.07 4.97 1.03
N LEU A 86 -22.77 6.07 1.31
CA LEU A 86 -22.14 7.36 1.57
C LEU A 86 -21.29 7.36 2.85
N GLU A 87 -21.74 6.66 3.89
CA GLU A 87 -21.01 6.55 5.16
C GLU A 87 -19.71 5.76 4.95
N GLN A 88 -19.79 4.65 4.20
CA GLN A 88 -18.65 3.81 3.85
C GLN A 88 -17.60 4.57 3.02
N ILE A 89 -18.03 5.32 1.99
CA ILE A 89 -17.13 6.15 1.18
C ILE A 89 -16.52 7.27 2.02
N ALA A 90 -17.32 7.93 2.87
CA ALA A 90 -16.84 9.01 3.74
C ALA A 90 -15.77 8.50 4.73
N GLU A 91 -15.93 7.29 5.25
CA GLU A 91 -14.94 6.66 6.13
C GLU A 91 -13.62 6.40 5.41
N LEU A 92 -13.65 5.76 4.23
CA LEU A 92 -12.45 5.51 3.42
C LEU A 92 -11.74 6.82 3.04
N LEU A 93 -12.50 7.85 2.70
CA LEU A 93 -11.98 9.18 2.39
C LEU A 93 -11.31 9.81 3.61
N ALA A 94 -11.95 9.76 4.79
CA ALA A 94 -11.39 10.32 6.01
C ALA A 94 -10.03 9.66 6.36
N VAL A 95 -9.94 8.33 6.31
CA VAL A 95 -8.70 7.60 6.59
C VAL A 95 -7.59 7.97 5.60
N THR A 96 -7.91 8.06 4.32
CA THR A 96 -6.92 8.37 3.26
C THR A 96 -6.48 9.83 3.26
N ASP A 97 -7.35 10.76 3.65
CA ASP A 97 -7.01 12.18 3.84
C ASP A 97 -6.01 12.37 4.99
N PHE A 98 -6.27 11.75 6.14
CA PHE A 98 -5.33 11.77 7.26
C PHE A 98 -4.00 11.09 6.90
N ALA A 99 -4.05 9.95 6.22
CA ALA A 99 -2.84 9.28 5.75
C ALA A 99 -2.02 10.19 4.82
N THR A 100 -2.67 10.90 3.91
CA THR A 100 -2.02 11.87 3.03
C THR A 100 -1.35 13.01 3.81
N ALA A 101 -2.04 13.57 4.81
CA ALA A 101 -1.48 14.59 5.67
C ALA A 101 -0.24 14.10 6.44
N TYR A 102 -0.30 12.90 7.02
CA TYR A 102 0.83 12.30 7.73
C TYR A 102 2.00 11.95 6.81
N LEU A 103 1.74 11.41 5.61
CA LEU A 103 2.77 11.16 4.60
C LEU A 103 3.45 12.47 4.17
N ALA A 104 2.68 13.56 4.01
CA ALA A 104 3.25 14.87 3.69
C ALA A 104 4.13 15.42 4.82
N LEU A 105 3.75 15.23 6.08
CA LEU A 105 4.56 15.62 7.23
C LEU A 105 5.84 14.77 7.34
N ALA A 106 5.72 13.46 7.20
CA ALA A 106 6.85 12.54 7.26
C ALA A 106 7.87 12.81 6.13
N THR A 107 7.40 13.07 4.91
CA THR A 107 8.28 13.37 3.77
C THR A 107 8.94 14.74 3.86
N ARG A 108 8.34 15.72 4.56
CA ARG A 108 8.99 17.00 4.86
C ARG A 108 10.11 16.90 5.90
N GLY A 109 10.03 15.94 6.83
CA GLY A 109 11.07 15.69 7.82
C GLY A 109 12.30 14.93 7.29
N HIS A 110 12.22 14.36 6.09
CA HIS A 110 13.30 13.64 5.40
C HIS A 110 13.95 14.47 4.26
N GLY A 111 13.76 15.78 4.26
CA GLY A 111 14.30 16.72 3.26
C GLY A 111 15.40 17.60 3.80
#